data_AF-A0A815GXN1-F1
#
_entry.id   AF-A0A815GXN1-F1
#
_cell.length_a   1.000
_cell.length_b   1.000
_cell.length_c   1.000
_cell.angle_alpha   90.00
_cell.angle_beta   90.00
_cell.angle_gamma   90.00
#
_symmetry.space_group_name_H-M   'P 1'
#
loop_
_entity.id
_entity.type
_entity.pdbx_description
1 polymer ?
#
loop_
_entity_poly.entity_id
_entity_poly.type
_entity_poly.pdbx_seq_one_letter_code
_entity_poly.pdbx_strand_id
1 'polypeptide(L)' 'MLIALKPTEQTPLSALYCAALIKEANFLQGVVNIILGDGPEFGYAIAVHAHIDKVACTESVEIKHSLIKLKRN' A
#
# COMPACT_ATOMS: atom_id res chain seq x y z
N MET A 1 -14.80 -3.74 0.96
CA MET A 1 -13.35 -4.01 0.87
C MET A 1 -12.65 -2.66 0.88
N LEU A 2 -11.72 -2.44 1.82
CA LEU A 2 -10.92 -1.22 1.91
C LEU A 2 -9.51 -1.50 1.39
N ILE A 3 -8.89 -0.53 0.72
CA ILE A 3 -7.55 -0.67 0.13
C ILE A 3 -6.67 0.47 0.63
N ALA A 4 -5.47 0.11 1.11
CA ALA A 4 -4.36 1.03 1.28
C ALA A 4 -3.31 0.71 0.20
N LEU A 5 -3.03 1.67 -0.69
CA LEU A 5 -2.07 1.54 -1.76
C LEU A 5 -0.84 2.42 -1.47
N LYS A 6 0.33 1.79 -1.32
CA LYS A 6 1.62 2.48 -1.26
C LYS A 6 2.35 2.32 -2.60
N PRO A 7 2.41 3.35 -3.46
CA PRO A 7 3.26 3.32 -4.63
C PRO A 7 4.74 3.46 -4.24
N THR A 8 5.64 3.16 -5.18
CA THR A 8 7.05 3.53 -5.04
C THR A 8 7.20 5.05 -4.99
N GLU A 9 8.09 5.52 -4.13
CA GLU A 9 8.49 6.91 -3.98
C GLU A 9 9.24 7.45 -5.21
N GLN A 10 9.77 6.58 -6.07
CA GLN A 10 10.49 6.98 -7.28
C GLN A 10 9.57 7.52 -8.37
N THR A 11 8.36 6.95 -8.51
CA THR A 11 7.41 7.26 -9.59
C THR A 11 5.96 7.35 -9.10
N PRO A 12 5.64 8.24 -8.12
CA PRO A 12 4.33 8.25 -7.47
C PRO A 12 3.20 8.88 -8.32
N LEU A 13 3.56 9.67 -9.35
CA LEU A 13 2.60 10.51 -10.06
C LEU A 13 1.48 9.72 -10.74
N SER A 14 1.77 8.56 -11.34
CA SER A 14 0.76 7.71 -11.96
C SER A 14 -0.26 7.20 -10.94
N ALA A 15 0.19 6.81 -9.75
CA ALA A 15 -0.69 6.36 -8.68
C ALA A 15 -1.57 7.52 -8.16
N LEU A 16 -1.00 8.72 -8.01
CA LEU A 16 -1.76 9.92 -7.63
C LEU A 16 -2.78 10.31 -8.70
N TYR A 17 -2.46 10.16 -9.98
CA TYR A 17 -3.41 10.37 -11.06
C TYR A 17 -4.55 9.34 -11.00
N CYS A 18 -4.26 8.06 -10.73
CA CYS A 18 -5.31 7.07 -10.45
C CYS A 18 -6.19 7.47 -9.25
N ALA A 19 -5.63 8.07 -8.20
CA ALA A 19 -6.43 8.58 -7.08
C ALA A 19 -7.38 9.71 -7.49
N ALA A 20 -6.99 10.58 -8.43
CA ALA A 20 -7.89 11.59 -8.99
C ALA A 20 -9.04 10.94 -9.74
N LEU A 21 -8.77 9.93 -10.59
CA LEU A 21 -9.79 9.18 -11.31
C LEU A 21 -10.75 8.43 -10.37
N ILE A 22 -10.26 7.88 -9.26
CA ILE A 22 -11.08 7.22 -8.24
C ILE A 22 -12.06 8.21 -7.59
N LYS A 23 -11.62 9.46 -7.34
CA LYS A 23 -12.49 10.53 -6.84
C LYS A 23 -13.56 10.89 -7.87
N GLU A 24 -13.19 11.03 -9.14
CA GLU A 24 -14.13 11.31 -10.25
C GLU A 24 -15.17 10.18 -10.42
N ALA A 25 -14.77 8.93 -10.16
CA ALA A 25 -15.63 7.76 -10.18
C ALA A 25 -16.59 7.65 -8.97
N ASN A 26 -16.63 8.64 -8.07
CA ASN A 26 -17.52 8.70 -6.91
C ASN A 26 -17.42 7.50 -5.95
N PHE A 27 -16.21 6.96 -5.75
CA PHE A 27 -15.98 5.98 -4.70
C PHE A 27 -16.23 6.62 -3.33
N LEU A 28 -16.79 5.86 -2.39
CA LEU A 28 -16.96 6.34 -1.01
C LEU A 28 -15.59 6.67 -0.40
N GLN A 29 -15.58 7.73 0.42
CA GLN A 29 -14.38 8.16 1.11
C GLN A 29 -13.78 7.02 1.95
N GLY A 30 -12.46 6.85 1.87
CA GLY A 30 -11.73 5.83 2.64
C GLY A 30 -11.74 4.43 2.02
N VAL A 31 -12.49 4.19 0.93
CA VAL A 31 -12.43 2.89 0.22
C VAL A 31 -11.05 2.65 -0.39
N VAL A 32 -10.43 3.69 -0.95
CA VAL A 32 -9.04 3.66 -1.42
C VAL A 32 -8.26 4.78 -0.76
N ASN A 33 -7.18 4.42 -0.07
CA ASN A 33 -6.25 5.35 0.56
C ASN A 33 -4.89 5.20 -0.12
N ILE A 34 -4.34 6.28 -0.68
CA ILE A 34 -2.99 6.28 -1.22
C ILE A 34 -2.04 6.86 -0.18
N ILE A 35 -1.00 6.12 0.15
CA ILE A 35 -0.02 6.47 1.18
C ILE A 35 1.34 6.64 0.51
N LEU A 36 1.90 7.85 0.61
CA LEU A 36 3.25 8.14 0.13
C LEU A 36 4.23 8.10 1.30
N GLY A 37 5.46 7.68 1.03
CA GLY A 37 6.51 7.58 2.05
C GLY A 37 7.58 6.57 1.63
N ASP A 38 8.62 6.50 2.45
CA ASP A 38 9.73 5.57 2.28
C ASP A 38 9.27 4.11 2.26
N GLY A 39 9.82 3.30 1.35
CA GLY A 39 9.46 1.90 1.15
C GLY A 39 9.64 1.05 2.41
N PRO A 40 10.87 0.92 2.94
CA PRO A 40 11.15 0.18 4.17
C PRO A 40 10.31 0.58 5.37
N GLU A 41 10.23 1.88 5.69
CA GLU A 41 9.51 2.36 6.89
C GLU A 41 8.00 2.09 6.79
N PHE A 42 7.37 2.53 5.70
CA PHE A 42 5.92 2.40 5.54
C PHE A 42 5.50 0.97 5.20
N GLY A 43 6.33 0.24 4.44
CA GLY A 43 6.11 -1.16 4.13
C GLY A 43 6.10 -2.03 5.39
N TYR A 44 7.04 -1.79 6.32
CA TYR A 44 7.04 -2.43 7.62
C TYR A 44 5.77 -2.08 8.41
N ALA A 45 5.45 -0.79 8.55
CA ALA A 45 4.29 -0.34 9.30
C ALA A 45 2.98 -0.96 8.77
N ILE A 46 2.80 -1.00 7.44
CA ILE A 46 1.65 -1.65 6.79
C ILE A 46 1.62 -3.16 7.07
N ALA A 47 2.76 -3.84 7.05
CA ALA A 47 2.81 -5.28 7.25
C ALA A 47 2.37 -5.73 8.65
N VAL A 48 2.72 -4.94 9.68
CA VAL A 48 2.44 -5.24 11.09
C VAL A 48 1.18 -4.55 11.63
N HIS A 49 0.50 -3.74 10.81
CA HIS A 49 -0.68 -3.00 11.27
C HIS A 49 -1.85 -3.94 11.60
N ALA A 50 -2.37 -3.85 12.82
CA ALA A 50 -3.41 -4.76 13.34
C ALA A 50 -4.71 -4.78 12.52
N HIS A 51 -5.01 -3.70 11.81
CA HIS A 51 -6.23 -3.56 10.99
C HIS A 51 -6.04 -3.91 9.50
N ILE A 52 -4.87 -4.45 9.11
CA ILE A 52 -4.62 -4.89 7.74
C ILE A 52 -4.70 -6.40 7.68
N ASP A 53 -5.72 -6.95 7.05
CA ASP A 53 -5.90 -8.41 6.96
C ASP A 53 -4.93 -9.05 5.96
N LYS A 54 -4.62 -8.36 4.86
CA LYS A 54 -3.82 -8.89 3.75
C LYS A 54 -2.87 -7.85 3.19
N VAL A 55 -1.68 -8.28 2.82
CA VAL A 55 -0.68 -7.47 2.11
C VAL A 55 -0.41 -8.12 0.76
N ALA A 56 -0.47 -7.32 -0.30
CA ALA A 56 -0.03 -7.70 -1.63
C ALA A 56 1.14 -6.78 -2.03
N CYS A 57 2.24 -7.37 -2.46
CA CYS A 57 3.46 -6.66 -2.82
C CYS A 57 3.98 -7.21 -4.14
N THR A 58 4.42 -6.35 -5.05
CA THR A 58 4.97 -6.73 -6.37
C THR A 58 6.50 -6.74 -6.39
N GLU A 59 7.16 -6.35 -5.30
CA GLU A 59 8.61 -6.22 -5.21
C GLU A 59 9.35 -7.57 -5.28
N SER A 60 10.68 -7.53 -5.10
CA SER A 60 11.54 -8.70 -5.19
C SER A 60 11.13 -9.79 -4.20
N VAL A 61 11.59 -11.02 -4.49
CA VAL A 61 11.34 -12.17 -3.63
C VAL A 61 11.95 -11.96 -2.24
N GLU A 62 13.09 -11.28 -2.12
CA GLU A 62 13.71 -11.01 -0.80
C GLU A 62 12.81 -10.13 0.08
N ILE A 63 12.24 -9.07 -0.50
CA ILE A 63 11.38 -8.14 0.24
C ILE A 63 10.06 -8.85 0.60
N LYS A 64 9.46 -9.60 -0.33
CA LYS A 64 8.27 -10.41 -0.05
C LYS A 64 8.50 -11.39 1.10
N HIS A 65 9.62 -12.12 1.12
CA HIS A 65 9.97 -13.01 2.22
C HIS A 65 10.12 -12.27 3.55
N SER A 66 10.69 -11.07 3.53
CA SER A 66 10.81 -10.23 4.73
C SER A 66 9.44 -9.83 5.28
N LEU A 67 8.50 -9.39 4.43
CA LEU A 67 7.13 -9.05 4.83
C LEU A 67 6.34 -10.27 5.35
N ILE A 68 6.51 -11.44 4.71
CA ILE A 68 5.86 -12.69 5.15
C ILE A 68 6.34 -13.09 6.55
N LYS A 69 7.63 -12.93 6.85
CA LYS A 69 8.17 -13.20 8.20
C LYS A 69 7.58 -12.26 9.23
N LEU A 70 7.45 -10.97 8.91
CA LEU A 70 6.90 -9.96 9.82
C LEU A 70 5.44 -10.25 10.21
N LYS A 71 4.62 -10.69 9.26
CA LYS A 71 3.18 -10.91 9.50
C LYS A 71 2.85 -12.23 10.22
N ARG A 72 3.82 -13.12 10.40
CA ARG A 72 3.63 -14.42 11.08
C ARG A 72 3.93 -14.38 12.58
N ASN A 73 4.48 -13.27 13.08
CA ASN A 73 4.70 -13.02 14.52
C ASN A 73 3.52 -12.24 15.10
#